data_AF-A0AAW9EAV7-F1
#
_entry.id   AF-A0AAW9EAV7-F1
#
_cell.length_a   1.000
_cell.length_b   1.000
_cell.length_c   1.000
_cell.angle_alpha   90.00
_cell.angle_beta   90.00
_cell.angle_gamma   90.00
#
_symmetry.space_group_name_H-M   'P 1'
#
loop_
_entity.id
_entity.type
_entity.pdbx_description
1 polymer ?
#
loop_
_entity_poly.entity_id
_entity_poly.type
_entity_poly.pdbx_seq_one_letter_code
_entity_poly.pdbx_strand_id
1 'polypeptide(L)'
;INPYGAIGFGTAPGIESLPLAHRYKQIERLPNPGRELVLQEGMTFAFEPNSGFGHHSCNLGGTVVVGKSKGIELNSNSTQLMRADI
;
A
#
# COMPACT_ATOMS: atom_id res chain seq x y z
N ILE A 1 18.25 3.34 -9.74
CA ILE A 1 17.64 4.57 -9.17
C ILE A 1 16.15 4.30 -9.06
N ASN A 2 15.58 4.45 -7.86
CA ASN A 2 14.13 4.34 -7.68
C ASN A 2 13.49 5.68 -8.04
N PRO A 3 12.44 5.70 -8.87
CA PRO A 3 11.67 6.91 -9.06
C PRO A 3 11.02 7.25 -7.71
N TYR A 4 11.53 8.28 -7.05
CA TYR A 4 10.87 8.86 -5.88
C TYR A 4 9.49 9.36 -6.36
N GLY A 5 8.40 8.69 -5.96
CA GLY A 5 7.05 9.16 -6.24
C GLY A 5 6.12 8.26 -7.08
N ALA A 6 6.53 7.05 -7.47
CA ALA A 6 5.57 6.05 -7.95
C ALA A 6 4.79 5.48 -6.75
N ILE A 7 3.72 6.19 -6.35
CA ILE A 7 2.81 5.78 -5.28
C ILE A 7 1.54 5.25 -5.91
N GLY A 8 1.34 3.94 -5.81
CA GLY A 8 0.12 3.32 -6.30
C GLY A 8 -1.02 3.48 -5.30
N PHE A 9 -2.04 4.25 -5.67
CA PHE A 9 -3.30 4.25 -4.94
C PHE A 9 -4.20 3.14 -5.47
N GLY A 10 -4.66 2.27 -4.58
CA GLY A 10 -5.63 1.24 -4.93
C GLY A 10 -6.93 1.87 -5.41
N THR A 11 -7.53 1.33 -6.47
CA THR A 11 -8.81 1.77 -7.02
C THR A 11 -9.99 1.00 -6.42
N ALA A 12 -9.87 0.54 -5.17
CA ALA A 12 -10.91 -0.27 -4.54
C ALA A 12 -12.23 0.52 -4.58
N PRO A 13 -13.26 0.05 -5.30
CA PRO A 13 -14.55 0.71 -5.31
C PRO A 13 -15.14 0.60 -3.90
N GLY A 14 -15.71 1.68 -3.39
CA GLY A 14 -16.74 1.53 -2.38
C GLY A 14 -16.67 2.47 -1.20
N ILE A 15 -15.57 3.19 -0.97
CA ILE A 15 -15.55 4.18 0.13
C ILE A 15 -16.53 5.33 -0.17
N GLU A 16 -16.71 5.66 -1.45
CA GLU A 16 -17.74 6.57 -1.97
C GLU A 16 -19.16 6.03 -1.80
N SER A 17 -19.32 4.70 -1.73
CA SER A 17 -20.61 4.01 -1.55
C SER A 17 -20.99 3.81 -0.09
N LEU A 18 -20.08 4.10 0.85
CA LEU A 18 -20.36 3.95 2.27
C LEU A 18 -21.41 4.97 2.71
N PRO A 19 -22.36 4.59 3.59
CA PRO A 19 -23.39 5.52 4.09
C PRO A 19 -22.81 6.79 4.71
N LEU A 20 -21.60 6.72 5.28
CA LEU A 20 -20.91 7.85 5.92
C LEU A 20 -20.15 8.75 4.95
N ALA A 21 -20.02 8.38 3.66
CA ALA A 21 -19.22 9.10 2.68
C ALA A 21 -19.63 10.58 2.56
N HIS A 22 -20.92 10.88 2.65
CA HIS A 22 -21.48 12.23 2.60
C HIS A 22 -20.96 13.19 3.69
N ARG A 23 -20.33 12.67 4.76
CA ARG A 23 -19.75 13.49 5.83
C ARG A 23 -18.40 14.10 5.47
N TYR A 24 -17.76 13.62 4.41
CA TYR A 24 -16.43 14.06 3.97
C TYR A 24 -16.57 14.88 2.69
N LYS A 25 -15.85 16.01 2.63
CA LYS A 25 -15.97 16.97 1.51
C LYS A 25 -15.43 16.43 0.20
N GLN A 26 -14.47 15.51 0.24
CA GLN A 26 -13.79 15.03 -0.95
C GLN A 26 -13.42 13.57 -0.79
N ILE A 27 -14.28 12.70 -1.30
CA ILE A 27 -14.02 11.28 -1.47
C ILE A 27 -13.99 11.03 -2.97
N GLU A 28 -12.79 10.96 -3.51
CA GLU A 28 -12.55 10.77 -4.93
C GLU A 28 -11.48 9.69 -5.11
N ARG A 29 -11.48 9.07 -6.28
CA ARG A 29 -10.42 8.12 -6.63
C ARG A 29 -9.14 8.89 -6.91
N LEU A 30 -8.08 8.54 -6.20
CA LEU A 30 -6.77 9.08 -6.49
C LEU A 30 -6.22 8.47 -7.78
N PRO A 31 -5.49 9.25 -8.61
CA PRO A 31 -4.77 8.70 -9.73
C PRO A 31 -3.78 7.64 -9.24
N ASN A 32 -3.47 6.64 -10.07
CA ASN A 32 -2.48 5.61 -9.78
C ASN A 32 -1.20 5.88 -10.63
N PRO A 33 -0.38 6.89 -10.26
CA PRO A 33 0.82 7.22 -11.00
C PRO A 33 1.82 6.07 -10.95
N GLY A 34 2.42 5.74 -12.09
CA GLY A 34 3.40 4.66 -12.19
C GLY A 34 2.77 3.26 -12.28
N ARG A 35 1.46 3.12 -12.53
CA ARG A 35 0.81 1.83 -12.79
C ARG A 35 1.54 0.99 -13.85
N GLU A 36 1.98 1.63 -14.92
CA GLU A 36 2.67 0.98 -16.05
C GLU A 36 4.19 0.87 -15.84
N LEU A 37 4.70 1.22 -14.65
CA LEU A 37 6.12 1.13 -14.35
C LEU A 37 6.54 -0.34 -14.28
N VAL A 38 7.40 -0.74 -15.21
CA VAL A 38 8.03 -2.07 -15.19
C VAL A 38 9.12 -2.09 -14.12
N LEU A 39 8.99 -3.01 -13.16
CA LEU A 39 9.99 -3.24 -12.11
C LEU A 39 11.27 -3.84 -12.70
N GLN A 40 12.43 -3.30 -12.29
CA GLN A 40 13.74 -3.75 -12.75
C GLN A 40 14.61 -4.17 -11.56
N GLU A 41 15.52 -5.12 -11.81
CA GLU A 41 16.46 -5.62 -10.79
C GLU A 41 17.22 -4.47 -10.10
N GLY A 42 17.30 -4.53 -8.78
CA GLY A 42 17.93 -3.51 -7.95
C GLY A 42 17.05 -2.32 -7.58
N MET A 43 15.83 -2.22 -8.13
CA MET A 43 14.84 -1.25 -7.62
C MET A 43 14.40 -1.63 -6.21
N THR A 44 14.00 -0.64 -5.41
CA THR A 44 13.39 -0.84 -4.10
C THR A 44 12.12 0.00 -3.95
N PHE A 45 11.14 -0.55 -3.23
CA PHE A 45 9.87 0.12 -2.98
C PHE A 45 9.28 -0.33 -1.65
N ALA A 46 8.40 0.49 -1.09
CA ALA A 46 7.55 0.12 0.02
C ALA A 46 6.30 -0.60 -0.50
N PHE A 47 5.94 -1.71 0.12
CA PHE A 47 4.73 -2.47 -0.16
C PHE A 47 3.86 -2.44 1.09
N GLU A 48 2.76 -1.66 1.06
CA GLU A 48 1.96 -1.32 2.24
C GLU A 48 0.44 -1.46 2.00
N PRO A 49 -0.08 -2.66 1.66
CA PRO A 49 -1.52 -2.88 1.63
C PRO A 49 -2.14 -2.57 2.98
N ASN A 50 -3.26 -1.85 2.92
CA ASN A 50 -4.09 -1.51 4.07
C ASN A 50 -5.50 -2.05 3.88
N SER A 51 -6.16 -2.35 4.99
CA SER A 51 -7.56 -2.74 5.02
C SER A 51 -8.22 -2.13 6.25
N GLY A 52 -9.42 -1.59 6.08
CA GLY A 52 -10.25 -1.07 7.15
C GLY A 52 -11.56 -1.85 7.22
N PHE A 53 -11.98 -2.24 8.42
CA PHE A 53 -13.27 -2.87 8.66
C PHE A 53 -13.85 -2.40 10.00
N GLY A 54 -15.03 -1.77 9.97
CA GLY A 54 -15.62 -1.13 11.14
C GLY A 54 -14.69 -0.05 11.70
N HIS A 55 -14.28 -0.20 12.97
CA HIS A 55 -13.32 0.68 13.64
C HIS A 55 -11.90 0.10 13.71
N HIS A 56 -11.62 -0.96 12.94
CA HIS A 56 -10.33 -1.61 12.89
C HIS A 56 -9.62 -1.28 11.58
N SER A 57 -8.31 -1.07 11.67
CA SER A 57 -7.43 -0.93 10.51
C SER A 57 -6.26 -1.88 10.67
N CYS A 58 -5.89 -2.51 9.57
CA CYS A 58 -4.68 -3.31 9.44
C CYS A 58 -3.85 -2.73 8.29
N ASN A 59 -2.55 -2.57 8.53
CA ASN A 59 -1.56 -2.28 7.50
C ASN A 59 -0.52 -3.39 7.55
N LEU A 60 -0.17 -3.93 6.38
CA LEU A 60 0.93 -4.87 6.24
C LEU A 60 1.99 -4.15 5.41
N GLY A 61 3.07 -3.70 6.04
CA GLY A 61 4.04 -2.81 5.42
C GLY A 61 5.49 -3.29 5.47
N GLY A 62 6.16 -3.33 4.33
CA GLY A 62 7.58 -3.66 4.28
C GLY A 62 8.32 -3.08 3.08
N THR A 63 9.64 -3.07 3.15
CA THR A 63 10.49 -2.68 2.02
C THR A 63 10.91 -3.93 1.24
N VAL A 64 10.80 -3.85 -0.08
CA VAL A 64 11.15 -4.93 -1.00
C VAL A 64 12.22 -4.43 -1.97
N VAL A 65 13.21 -5.27 -2.24
CA VAL A 65 14.15 -5.12 -3.36
C VAL A 65 13.68 -6.02 -4.50
N VAL A 66 13.66 -5.51 -5.73
CA VAL A 66 13.43 -6.32 -6.92
C VAL A 66 14.71 -7.12 -7.18
N GLY A 67 14.67 -8.42 -6.89
CA GLY A 67 15.72 -9.35 -7.28
C GLY A 67 15.54 -9.83 -8.72
N LYS A 68 16.56 -10.52 -9.23
CA LYS A 68 16.58 -11.05 -10.61
C LYS A 68 15.36 -11.90 -11.00
N SER A 69 14.82 -12.67 -10.05
CA SER A 69 13.69 -13.59 -10.29
C SER A 69 12.53 -13.45 -9.30
N LYS A 70 12.73 -12.74 -8.18
CA LYS A 70 11.73 -12.57 -7.13
C LYS A 70 11.99 -11.30 -6.33
N GLY A 71 10.97 -10.84 -5.61
CA GLY A 71 11.14 -9.85 -4.55
C GLY A 71 12.00 -10.40 -3.41
N ILE A 72 12.82 -9.54 -2.84
CA ILE A 72 13.60 -9.79 -1.63
C ILE A 72 13.03 -8.88 -0.54
N GLU A 73 12.35 -9.48 0.42
CA GLU A 73 11.80 -8.79 1.59
C GLU A 73 12.94 -8.34 2.52
N LEU A 74 12.90 -7.09 2.98
CA LEU A 74 13.89 -6.55 3.93
C LEU A 74 13.43 -6.63 5.39
N ASN A 75 12.22 -7.11 5.65
CA ASN A 75 11.76 -7.41 7.01
C ASN A 75 10.67 -8.51 6.98
N SER A 76 10.49 -9.17 8.13
CA SER A 76 9.41 -10.14 8.39
C SER A 76 8.41 -9.64 9.42
N ASN A 77 8.48 -8.35 9.78
CA ASN A 77 7.64 -7.77 10.81
C ASN A 77 6.19 -7.70 10.33
N SER A 78 5.99 -7.28 9.08
CA SER A 78 4.68 -7.14 8.45
C SER A 78 3.96 -8.46 8.14
N THR A 79 4.60 -9.61 8.33
CA THR A 79 3.96 -10.93 8.16
C THR A 79 3.55 -11.56 9.49
N GLN A 80 3.77 -10.88 10.61
CA GLN A 80 3.41 -11.36 11.95
C GLN A 80 2.49 -10.34 12.63
N LEU A 81 1.48 -10.83 13.35
CA LEU A 81 0.66 -9.96 14.19
C LEU A 81 1.49 -9.54 15.41
N MET A 82 1.99 -8.31 15.37
CA MET A 82 2.76 -7.73 16.45
C MET A 82 1.84 -6.96 17.38
N ARG A 83 1.98 -7.18 18.69
CA ARG A 83 1.34 -6.36 19.71
C ARG A 83 2.29 -5.22 20.06
N ALA A 84 1.82 -3.98 19.97
CA ALA A 84 2.55 -2.86 20.56
C ALA A 84 2.44 -2.99 22.09
N ASP A 85 3.58 -2.99 22.77
CA ASP A 85 3.63 -2.96 24.22
C ASP A 85 3.06 -1.64 24.75
N ILE A 86 2.52 -1.66 25.97
CA ILE A 86 1.89 -0.51 26.65
C ILE A 86 2.95 0.31 27.36
#